data_AF-B1C7N3-F1
#
_entry.id   AF-B1C7N3-F1
#
_cell.length_a   1.000
_cell.length_b   1.000
_cell.length_c   1.000
_cell.angle_alpha   90.00
_cell.angle_beta   90.00
_cell.angle_gamma   90.00
#
_symmetry.space_group_name_H-M   'P 1'
#
loop_
_entity.id
_entity.type
_entity.pdbx_description
1 polymer ?
#
loop_
_entity_poly.entity_id
_entity_poly.type
_entity_poly.pdbx_seq_one_letter_code
_entity_poly.pdbx_strand_id
1 'polypeptide(L)' 'MSNTSWQVKAKYNKKAYKQFACRVKPDLFEEINAYCEDNNLSKSQFLQIAIDTLKNK' A
#
# COMPACT_ATOMS: atom_id res chain seq x y z
N MET A 1 11.21 -20.11 25.63
CA MET A 1 9.90 -20.04 24.95
C MET A 1 10.13 -19.69 23.49
N SER A 2 9.88 -20.64 22.60
CA SER A 2 9.96 -20.46 21.15
C SER A 2 8.89 -19.46 20.70
N ASN A 3 9.29 -18.36 20.06
CA ASN A 3 8.35 -17.40 19.49
C ASN A 3 7.49 -18.13 18.44
N THR A 4 6.17 -18.03 18.54
CA THR A 4 5.26 -18.62 17.56
C THR A 4 5.54 -17.98 16.20
N SER A 5 5.50 -18.75 15.11
CA SER A 5 5.84 -18.28 13.75
C SER A 5 5.15 -16.97 13.35
N TRP A 6 3.93 -16.74 13.86
CA TRP A 6 3.18 -15.49 13.69
C TRP A 6 3.83 -14.27 14.35
N GLN A 7 4.37 -14.39 15.57
CA GLN A 7 5.03 -13.30 16.28
C GLN A 7 6.31 -12.87 15.56
N VAL A 8 7.04 -13.82 14.98
CA VAL A 8 8.24 -13.55 14.16
C VAL A 8 7.87 -12.81 12.88
N LYS A 9 6.82 -13.25 12.17
CA LYS A 9 6.31 -12.58 10.96
C LYS A 9 5.81 -11.16 11.24
N ALA A 10 5.03 -10.96 12.31
CA ALA A 10 4.54 -9.65 12.71
C ALA A 10 5.70 -8.67 13.02
N LYS A 11 6.74 -9.15 13.71
CA LYS A 11 7.94 -8.36 14.02
C LYS A 11 8.72 -7.99 12.76
N TYR A 12 8.85 -8.92 11.81
CA TYR A 12 9.50 -8.65 10.52
C TYR A 12 8.71 -7.61 9.71
N ASN A 13 7.40 -7.79 9.57
CA ASN A 13 6.54 -6.87 8.81
C ASN A 13 6.59 -5.45 9.37
N LYS A 14 6.58 -5.30 10.70
CA LYS A 14 6.72 -3.98 11.37
C LYS A 14 8.10 -3.32 11.15
N LYS A 15 9.15 -4.14 10.98
CA LYS A 15 10.52 -3.64 10.72
C LYS A 15 10.70 -3.24 9.25
N ALA A 16 10.19 -4.06 8.34
CA ALA A 16 10.40 -3.91 6.90
C ALA A 16 9.41 -2.94 6.23
N TYR A 17 8.17 -2.86 6.72
CA TYR A 17 7.10 -2.06 6.11
C TYR A 17 6.61 -0.97 7.07
N LYS A 18 6.30 0.20 6.51
CA LYS A 18 5.62 1.28 7.22
C LYS A 18 4.17 1.34 6.77
N GLN A 19 3.25 1.41 7.72
CA GLN A 19 1.83 1.56 7.42
C GLN A 19 1.55 3.04 7.10
N PHE A 20 0.88 3.28 5.97
CA PHE A 20 0.32 4.57 5.62
C PHE A 20 -1.21 4.44 5.63
N ALA A 21 -1.87 5.19 6.51
CA ALA A 21 -3.32 5.20 6.64
C ALA A 21 -3.83 6.62 6.39
N CYS A 22 -4.69 6.77 5.38
CA CYS A 22 -5.32 8.04 5.04
C CYS A 22 -6.82 7.79 4.81
N ARG A 23 -7.67 8.71 5.28
CA ARG A 23 -9.09 8.70 4.95
C ARG A 23 -9.28 9.52 3.68
N VAL A 24 -9.82 8.88 2.65
CA VAL A 24 -10.18 9.50 1.38
C VAL A 24 -11.70 9.49 1.22
N LYS A 25 -12.22 10.36 0.35
CA LYS A 25 -13.63 10.32 -0.03
C LYS A 25 -13.98 8.98 -0.71
N PRO A 26 -15.23 8.49 -0.60
CA PRO A 26 -15.65 7.26 -1.27
C PRO A 26 -15.38 7.29 -2.77
N ASP A 27 -15.72 8.39 -3.45
CA ASP A 27 -15.55 8.53 -4.90
C ASP A 27 -14.08 8.35 -5.33
N LEU A 28 -13.17 8.98 -4.59
CA LEU A 28 -11.73 8.88 -4.85
C LEU A 28 -11.22 7.46 -4.59
N PHE A 29 -11.77 6.76 -3.59
CA PHE A 29 -11.38 5.38 -3.31
C PHE A 29 -11.83 4.43 -4.42
N GLU A 30 -13.04 4.62 -4.94
CA GLU A 30 -13.56 3.85 -6.07
C GLU A 30 -12.75 4.08 -7.33
N GLU A 31 -12.40 5.33 -7.63
CA GLU A 31 -11.55 5.68 -8.77
C GLU A 31 -10.16 5.04 -8.67
N ILE A 32 -9.52 5.09 -7.50
CA ILE A 32 -8.23 4.44 -7.27
C ILE A 32 -8.34 2.92 -7.44
N ASN A 33 -9.42 2.30 -6.94
CA ASN A 33 -9.61 0.85 -7.09
C ASN A 33 -9.82 0.47 -8.55
N ALA A 34 -10.70 1.17 -9.27
CA ALA A 34 -10.96 0.91 -10.68
C ALA A 34 -9.67 1.01 -11.50
N TYR A 35 -8.89 2.08 -11.29
CA TYR A 35 -7.59 2.23 -11.95
C TYR A 35 -6.62 1.10 -11.60
N CYS A 36 -6.58 0.66 -10.35
CA CYS A 36 -5.74 -0.46 -9.93
C CYS A 36 -6.18 -1.78 -10.57
N GLU A 37 -7.48 -2.05 -10.66
CA GLU A 37 -8.04 -3.26 -11.26
C GLU A 37 -7.76 -3.30 -12.78
N ASP A 38 -8.03 -2.20 -13.48
CA ASP A 38 -7.83 -2.10 -14.94
C ASP A 38 -6.37 -2.29 -15.34
N ASN A 39 -5.43 -1.82 -14.50
CA ASN A 39 -3.99 -1.90 -14.76
C ASN A 39 -3.32 -3.08 -14.05
N ASN A 40 -4.10 -3.94 -13.35
CA ASN A 40 -3.60 -5.06 -12.55
C ASN A 40 -2.49 -4.65 -11.56
N LEU A 41 -2.70 -3.52 -10.88
CA LEU A 41 -1.78 -2.89 -9.94
C LEU A 41 -2.25 -3.06 -8.49
N SER A 42 -1.29 -3.16 -7.59
CA SER A 42 -1.54 -2.98 -6.16
C SER A 42 -1.62 -1.50 -5.80
N LYS A 43 -2.33 -1.18 -4.71
CA LYS A 43 -2.42 0.19 -4.17
C LYS A 43 -1.05 0.82 -3.85
N SER A 44 -0.08 0.00 -3.46
CA SER A 44 1.31 0.46 -3.26
C SER A 44 2.00 0.82 -4.57
N GLN A 45 1.76 0.06 -5.64
CA GLN A 45 2.29 0.39 -6.97
C GLN A 45 1.63 1.64 -7.53
N PHE A 46 0.31 1.80 -7.35
CA PHE A 46 -0.39 3.03 -7.68
C PHE A 46 0.26 4.24 -6.97
N LEU A 47 0.52 4.14 -5.67
CA LEU A 47 1.16 5.23 -4.91
C LEU A 47 2.57 5.55 -5.45
N GLN A 48 3.36 4.53 -5.81
CA GLN A 48 4.69 4.70 -6.38
C GLN A 48 4.62 5.45 -7.72
N ILE A 49 3.75 5.02 -8.63
CA ILE A 49 3.53 5.66 -9.93
C ILE A 49 3.06 7.11 -9.77
N ALA A 50 2.15 7.36 -8.82
CA ALA A 50 1.68 8.70 -8.53
C ALA A 50 2.83 9.62 -8.06
N ILE A 51 3.69 9.15 -7.17
CA ILE A 51 4.87 9.89 -6.70
C ILE A 51 5.85 10.14 -7.85
N ASP A 52 6.13 9.12 -8.67
CA ASP A 52 7.07 9.23 -9.79
C ASP A 52 6.55 10.22 -10.84
N THR A 53 5.24 10.22 -11.10
CA THR A 53 4.59 11.19 -12.00
C THR A 53 4.66 12.61 -11.45
N LEU A 54 4.47 12.79 -10.13
CA LEU A 54 4.55 14.10 -9.48
C LEU A 54 5.98 14.66 -9.41
N LYS A 55 7.00 13.79 -9.34
CA LYS A 55 8.42 14.19 -9.33
C LYS A 55 8.99 14.49 -10.71
N ASN A 56 8.44 13.87 -11.76
CA ASN A 56 8.84 14.10 -13.15
C ASN A 56 8.05 15.24 -13.82
N LYS A 57 7.25 15.97 -13.04
CA LYS A 57 6.61 17.25 -13.42
C LYS A 57 7.44 18.42 -12.90
#